data_AF-J3LVI9-F1
#
_entry.id   AF-J3LVI9-F1
#
_cell.length_a   1.000
_cell.length_b   1.000
_cell.length_c   1.000
_cell.angle_alpha   90.00
_cell.angle_beta   90.00
_cell.angle_gamma   90.00
#
_symmetry.space_group_name_H-M   'P 1'
#
loop_
_entity.id
_entity.type
_entity.pdbx_description
1 polymer ?
#
loop_
_entity_poly.entity_id
_entity_poly.type
_entity_poly.pdbx_seq_one_letter_code
_entity_poly.pdbx_strand_id
1 'polypeptide(L)'
;MPCKARVISSWTGYCIRVISPLVTAGSLLVFHFNGKDGQNIVDIAISYVLLGGAFLLEVTSLLGALSSSWTFPFLCATRWKWLRHVALCRGRWQLFRRKIVSLRHLFKVMGISTPSRRWSGSMGQYNMLHFCSRRGTSCNLLGFLAKMVGLEDRWEMFHYSGTLEVPNKDEVNTLGVIRKNWGEQTLKHWKDLDQVITEQYLGAELQECIIIWHIATELVVVRSSRAKDHDAAPEVEAARALSNYMMLLLVSRPDMLPGLPQNRLYQRSINHLVQIWREAKVEDPTHRHPGENVWIMLMEQFRLRDNPNSDSWRPQREKLACYLLDEEIPYAHETSRTSYAIDLAKLLLKKESEGYFTNKIDPDPHCVFQMILEMWIDNLVYAANRCSRESHAKKLN
;
A
#
# COMPACT_ATOMS: atom_id res chain seq x y z
N MET A 1 31.79 -5.62 13.48
CA MET A 1 31.62 -6.92 12.78
C MET A 1 31.00 -6.71 11.40
N PRO A 2 31.80 -6.52 10.34
CA PRO A 2 31.31 -6.44 8.97
C PRO A 2 31.50 -7.80 8.27
N CYS A 3 30.43 -8.45 7.82
CA CYS A 3 30.41 -9.41 6.68
C CYS A 3 29.04 -10.11 6.56
N LYS A 4 27.99 -9.37 6.17
CA LYS A 4 26.80 -9.99 5.53
C LYS A 4 26.77 -9.78 4.00
N ALA A 5 27.68 -8.97 3.46
CA ALA A 5 27.76 -8.67 2.02
C ALA A 5 28.46 -9.75 1.19
N ARG A 6 29.14 -10.74 1.80
CA ARG A 6 29.89 -11.78 1.06
C ARG A 6 29.04 -12.96 0.57
N VAL A 7 27.79 -13.08 1.03
CA VAL A 7 26.89 -14.19 0.64
C VAL A 7 25.98 -13.81 -0.55
N ILE A 8 25.82 -12.51 -0.86
CA ILE A 8 24.98 -12.03 -1.98
C ILE A 8 25.74 -12.03 -3.33
N SER A 9 27.02 -12.43 -3.34
CA SER A 9 27.80 -12.66 -4.58
C SER A 9 28.35 -14.07 -4.67
N SER A 10 27.63 -15.09 -4.17
CA SER A 10 28.01 -16.46 -4.49
C SER A 10 27.85 -16.68 -6.00
N TRP A 11 28.92 -17.11 -6.65
CA TRP A 11 28.93 -17.49 -8.07
C TRP A 11 27.78 -18.47 -8.36
N THR A 12 27.47 -19.33 -7.38
CA THR A 12 26.34 -20.27 -7.39
C THR A 12 25.00 -19.59 -7.69
N GLY A 13 24.70 -18.44 -7.06
CA GLY A 13 23.46 -17.70 -7.30
C GLY A 13 23.36 -17.08 -8.70
N TYR A 14 24.50 -16.69 -9.29
CA TYR A 14 24.55 -16.21 -10.68
C TYR A 14 24.40 -17.35 -11.69
N CYS A 15 25.04 -18.50 -11.45
CA CYS A 15 24.88 -19.68 -12.30
C CYS A 15 23.43 -20.15 -12.34
N ILE A 16 22.76 -20.23 -11.18
CA ILE A 16 21.35 -20.65 -11.10
C ILE A 16 20.45 -19.70 -11.92
N ARG A 17 20.67 -18.39 -11.81
CA ARG A 17 19.86 -17.40 -12.56
C ARG A 17 20.01 -17.48 -14.08
N VAL A 18 21.16 -17.93 -14.58
CA VAL A 18 21.40 -18.09 -16.03
C VAL A 18 20.88 -19.44 -16.52
N ILE A 19 21.06 -20.49 -15.75
CA ILE A 19 20.67 -21.86 -16.13
C ILE A 19 19.16 -22.05 -16.07
N SER A 20 18.47 -21.49 -15.07
CA SER A 20 17.02 -21.66 -14.88
C SER A 20 16.19 -21.31 -16.13
N PRO A 21 16.34 -20.13 -16.76
CA PRO A 21 15.57 -19.80 -17.96
C PRO A 21 15.91 -20.63 -19.19
N LEU A 22 17.13 -21.19 -19.28
CA LEU A 22 17.48 -22.13 -20.35
C LEU A 22 16.76 -23.47 -20.15
N VAL A 23 16.66 -23.94 -18.91
CA VAL A 23 15.91 -25.15 -18.57
C VAL A 23 14.42 -24.94 -18.82
N THR A 24 13.84 -23.83 -18.36
CA THR A 24 12.43 -23.51 -18.57
C THR A 24 12.08 -23.35 -20.05
N ALA A 25 12.95 -22.71 -20.83
CA ALA A 25 12.80 -22.66 -22.29
C ALA A 25 12.89 -24.06 -22.94
N GLY A 26 13.81 -24.90 -22.47
CA GLY A 26 13.91 -26.29 -22.90
C GLY A 26 12.63 -27.07 -22.61
N SER A 27 12.07 -26.94 -21.40
CA SER A 27 10.79 -27.57 -21.01
C SER A 27 9.62 -27.07 -21.86
N LEU A 28 9.56 -25.76 -22.15
CA LEU A 28 8.58 -25.19 -23.08
C LEU A 28 8.67 -25.79 -24.47
N LEU A 29 9.88 -25.91 -25.02
CA LEU A 29 10.10 -26.46 -26.34
C LEU A 29 9.74 -27.95 -26.39
N VAL A 30 10.19 -28.74 -25.41
CA VAL A 30 9.84 -30.17 -25.31
C VAL A 30 8.32 -30.34 -25.21
N PHE A 31 7.64 -29.55 -24.39
CA PHE A 31 6.18 -29.58 -24.29
C PHE A 31 5.49 -29.13 -25.59
N HIS A 32 6.06 -28.15 -26.29
CA HIS A 32 5.53 -27.68 -27.56
C HIS A 32 5.65 -28.73 -28.67
N PHE A 33 6.77 -29.47 -28.72
CA PHE A 33 7.02 -30.49 -29.74
C PHE A 33 6.43 -31.86 -29.40
N ASN A 34 6.04 -32.11 -28.15
CA ASN A 34 5.38 -33.36 -27.79
C ASN A 34 3.99 -33.43 -28.44
N GLY A 35 3.65 -34.61 -28.97
CA GLY A 35 2.31 -34.88 -29.50
C GLY A 35 1.28 -34.74 -28.37
N LYS A 36 0.21 -33.98 -28.63
CA LYS A 36 -0.83 -33.67 -27.63
C LYS A 36 -2.05 -34.59 -27.77
N ASP A 37 -1.87 -35.70 -28.47
CA ASP A 37 -2.94 -36.62 -28.82
C ASP A 37 -3.48 -37.30 -27.56
N GLY A 38 -4.73 -37.00 -27.20
CA GLY A 38 -5.40 -37.54 -26.01
C GLY A 38 -5.29 -36.69 -24.74
N GLN A 39 -4.64 -35.53 -24.76
CA GLN A 39 -4.61 -34.61 -23.62
C GLN A 39 -5.76 -33.60 -23.64
N ASN A 40 -6.32 -33.30 -22.46
CA ASN A 40 -7.37 -32.32 -22.32
C ASN A 40 -6.85 -30.92 -22.71
N ILE A 41 -7.62 -30.19 -23.52
CA ILE A 41 -7.32 -28.82 -23.98
C ILE A 41 -7.05 -27.89 -22.78
N VAL A 42 -7.73 -28.13 -21.66
CA VAL A 42 -7.55 -27.36 -20.41
C VAL A 42 -6.14 -27.58 -19.83
N ASP A 43 -5.66 -28.83 -19.79
CA ASP A 43 -4.34 -29.15 -19.23
C ASP A 43 -3.21 -28.62 -20.14
N ILE A 44 -3.45 -28.60 -21.45
CA ILE A 44 -2.55 -27.99 -22.43
C ILE A 44 -2.47 -26.48 -22.19
N ALA A 45 -3.61 -25.82 -22.00
CA ALA A 45 -3.68 -24.39 -21.72
C ALA A 45 -3.00 -24.03 -20.40
N ILE A 46 -3.26 -24.77 -19.32
CA ILE A 46 -2.63 -24.58 -18.01
C ILE A 46 -1.10 -24.71 -18.13
N SER A 47 -0.62 -25.74 -18.82
CA SER A 47 0.82 -25.98 -18.99
C SER A 47 1.52 -24.85 -19.74
N TYR A 48 0.89 -24.32 -20.81
CA TYR A 48 1.43 -23.17 -21.53
C TYR A 48 1.45 -21.90 -20.68
N VAL A 49 0.40 -21.65 -19.89
CA VAL A 49 0.33 -20.48 -19.01
C VAL A 49 1.39 -20.56 -17.92
N LEU A 50 1.56 -21.72 -17.28
CA LEU A 50 2.57 -21.93 -16.23
C LEU A 50 4.00 -21.80 -16.75
N LEU A 51 4.32 -22.53 -17.82
CA LEU A 51 5.67 -22.54 -18.38
C LEU A 51 6.04 -21.19 -19.03
N GLY A 52 5.09 -20.58 -19.76
CA GLY A 52 5.27 -19.25 -20.35
C GLY A 52 5.44 -18.17 -19.28
N GLY A 53 4.61 -18.20 -18.23
CA GLY A 53 4.73 -17.29 -17.10
C GLY A 53 6.06 -17.43 -16.35
N ALA A 54 6.48 -18.67 -16.07
CA ALA A 54 7.76 -18.95 -15.42
C ALA A 54 8.95 -18.41 -16.23
N PHE A 55 8.98 -18.68 -17.54
CA PHE A 55 10.03 -18.18 -18.42
C PHE A 55 10.08 -16.64 -18.44
N LEU A 56 8.93 -15.98 -18.54
CA LEU A 56 8.85 -14.52 -18.49
C LEU A 56 9.37 -13.95 -17.16
N LEU A 57 9.01 -14.55 -16.02
CA LEU A 57 9.49 -14.13 -14.69
C LEU A 57 11.02 -14.31 -14.54
N GLU A 58 11.59 -15.38 -15.09
CA GLU A 58 13.03 -15.61 -15.06
C GLU A 58 13.80 -14.64 -15.96
N VAL A 59 13.30 -14.37 -17.16
CA VAL A 59 13.87 -13.39 -18.10
C VAL A 59 13.83 -11.98 -17.50
N THR A 60 12.72 -11.59 -16.86
CA THR A 60 12.60 -10.27 -16.22
C THR A 60 13.53 -10.12 -15.01
N SER A 61 13.71 -11.17 -14.20
CA SER A 61 14.69 -11.20 -13.11
C SER A 61 16.14 -11.05 -13.61
N LEU A 62 16.49 -11.74 -14.72
CA LEU A 62 17.79 -11.60 -15.37
C LEU A 62 18.03 -10.18 -15.91
N LEU A 63 17.05 -9.60 -16.62
CA LEU A 63 17.10 -8.21 -17.09
C LEU A 63 17.17 -7.22 -15.92
N GLY A 64 16.53 -7.56 -14.81
CA GLY A 64 16.64 -6.94 -13.48
C GLY A 64 18.09 -6.78 -13.04
N ALA A 65 18.78 -7.92 -12.92
CA ALA A 65 20.17 -8.03 -12.48
C ALA A 65 21.16 -7.39 -13.47
N LEU A 66 20.97 -7.61 -14.78
CA LEU A 66 21.85 -7.08 -15.83
C LEU A 66 21.81 -5.55 -15.93
N SER A 67 20.71 -4.91 -15.55
CA SER A 67 20.63 -3.44 -15.53
C SER A 67 21.04 -2.80 -14.20
N SER A 68 21.41 -3.58 -13.18
CA SER A 68 21.81 -3.01 -11.90
C SER A 68 23.02 -2.07 -12.03
N SER A 69 23.17 -1.12 -11.12
CA SER A 69 24.25 -0.12 -11.18
C SER A 69 25.67 -0.71 -11.13
N TRP A 70 25.81 -2.00 -10.82
CA TRP A 70 27.07 -2.74 -10.70
C TRP A 70 27.52 -3.43 -11.99
N THR A 71 26.63 -3.71 -12.94
CA THR A 71 26.97 -4.42 -14.18
C THR A 71 27.79 -3.59 -15.15
N PHE A 72 27.56 -2.27 -15.18
CA PHE A 72 28.34 -1.37 -16.04
C PHE A 72 29.80 -1.28 -15.57
N PRO A 73 30.11 -1.05 -14.28
CA PRO A 73 31.46 -1.17 -13.74
C PRO A 73 32.10 -2.55 -14.02
N PHE A 74 31.35 -3.65 -13.88
CA PHE A 74 31.84 -5.00 -14.18
C PHE A 74 32.21 -5.18 -15.66
N LEU A 75 31.37 -4.69 -16.59
CA LEU A 75 31.63 -4.74 -18.03
C LEU A 75 32.80 -3.85 -18.44
N CYS A 76 33.02 -2.73 -17.74
CA CYS A 76 34.21 -1.89 -17.93
C CYS A 76 35.49 -2.56 -17.41
N ALA A 77 35.40 -3.30 -16.31
CA ALA A 77 36.53 -3.96 -15.65
C ALA A 77 36.82 -5.40 -16.15
N THR A 78 35.96 -5.97 -17.03
CA THR A 78 36.12 -7.35 -17.48
C THR A 78 37.37 -7.54 -18.36
N ARG A 79 38.05 -8.68 -18.20
CA ARG A 79 39.21 -9.08 -19.01
C ARG A 79 38.83 -9.54 -20.43
N TRP A 80 37.54 -9.73 -20.68
CA TRP A 80 37.00 -10.25 -21.93
C TRP A 80 36.88 -9.12 -22.96
N LYS A 81 37.90 -9.01 -23.84
CA LYS A 81 38.04 -7.90 -24.81
C LYS A 81 36.82 -7.75 -25.73
N TRP A 82 36.18 -8.85 -26.15
CA TRP A 82 34.98 -8.82 -27.00
C TRP A 82 33.75 -8.27 -26.25
N LEU A 83 33.46 -8.74 -25.04
CA LEU A 83 32.35 -8.23 -24.21
C LEU A 83 32.51 -6.74 -23.89
N ARG A 84 33.73 -6.33 -23.53
CA ARG A 84 34.06 -4.93 -23.28
C ARG A 84 33.88 -4.06 -24.53
N HIS A 85 34.30 -4.55 -25.69
CA HIS A 85 34.11 -3.87 -26.97
C HIS A 85 32.63 -3.76 -27.37
N VAL A 86 31.86 -4.83 -27.23
CA VAL A 86 30.41 -4.86 -27.53
C VAL A 86 29.61 -3.94 -26.60
N ALA A 87 30.00 -3.85 -25.32
CA ALA A 87 29.35 -2.97 -24.35
C ALA A 87 29.71 -1.48 -24.54
N LEU A 88 30.98 -1.16 -24.83
CA LEU A 88 31.49 0.21 -24.91
C LEU A 88 31.39 0.84 -26.31
N CYS A 89 31.49 0.06 -27.39
CA CYS A 89 31.43 0.60 -28.74
C CYS A 89 29.99 0.68 -29.27
N ARG A 90 29.70 1.76 -30.02
CA ARG A 90 28.43 2.07 -30.70
C ARG A 90 27.21 2.39 -29.83
N GLY A 91 27.38 2.71 -28.54
CA GLY A 91 26.26 3.12 -27.69
C GLY A 91 25.19 2.03 -27.46
N ARG A 92 25.49 0.76 -27.81
CA ARG A 92 24.57 -0.38 -27.70
C ARG A 92 24.12 -0.63 -26.28
N TRP A 93 25.01 -0.44 -25.30
CA TRP A 93 24.64 -0.52 -23.89
C TRP A 93 23.63 0.57 -23.49
N GLN A 94 23.78 1.79 -24.01
CA GLN A 94 22.83 2.88 -23.74
C GLN A 94 21.47 2.61 -24.40
N LEU A 95 21.45 2.07 -25.62
CA LEU A 95 20.21 1.65 -26.30
C LEU A 95 19.54 0.46 -25.59
N PHE A 96 20.32 -0.53 -25.17
CA PHE A 96 19.87 -1.68 -24.38
C PHE A 96 19.29 -1.23 -23.04
N ARG A 97 19.99 -0.33 -22.34
CA ARG A 97 19.50 0.29 -21.10
C ARG A 97 18.21 1.06 -21.34
N ARG A 98 18.12 1.86 -22.42
CA ARG A 98 16.89 2.59 -22.78
C ARG A 98 15.72 1.65 -23.08
N LYS A 99 15.93 0.57 -23.83
CA LYS A 99 14.90 -0.45 -24.10
C LYS A 99 14.49 -1.21 -22.84
N ILE A 100 15.43 -1.57 -21.97
CA ILE A 100 15.12 -2.20 -20.68
C ILE A 100 14.38 -1.24 -19.77
N VAL A 101 14.78 0.04 -19.73
CA VAL A 101 14.07 1.06 -18.95
C VAL A 101 12.66 1.29 -19.52
N SER A 102 12.46 1.28 -20.84
CA SER A 102 11.11 1.38 -21.43
C SER A 102 10.26 0.13 -21.16
N LEU A 103 10.85 -1.07 -21.20
CA LEU A 103 10.20 -2.31 -20.74
C LEU A 103 9.88 -2.24 -19.24
N ARG A 104 10.75 -1.65 -18.41
CA ARG A 104 10.49 -1.40 -16.99
C ARG A 104 9.37 -0.38 -16.77
N HIS A 105 9.13 0.56 -17.68
CA HIS A 105 7.95 1.42 -17.63
C HIS A 105 6.66 0.63 -17.88
N LEU A 106 6.67 -0.38 -18.75
CA LEU A 106 5.57 -1.34 -18.88
C LEU A 106 5.42 -2.20 -17.61
N PHE A 107 6.52 -2.60 -16.96
CA PHE A 107 6.46 -3.28 -15.64
C PHE A 107 6.09 -2.35 -14.47
N LYS A 108 6.18 -1.03 -14.64
CA LYS A 108 5.65 -0.03 -13.68
C LYS A 108 4.11 -0.03 -13.70
N VAL A 109 3.50 -0.34 -14.85
CA VAL A 109 2.06 -0.63 -14.97
C VAL A 109 1.70 -1.97 -14.29
N MET A 110 2.63 -2.93 -14.23
CA MET A 110 2.53 -4.15 -13.39
C MET A 110 3.13 -3.98 -11.97
N GLY A 111 3.44 -2.74 -11.56
CA GLY A 111 3.92 -2.32 -10.23
C GLY A 111 5.23 -2.92 -9.68
N ILE A 112 6.13 -3.44 -10.51
CA ILE A 112 7.53 -3.67 -10.13
C ILE A 112 8.28 -2.32 -10.20
N SER A 113 8.18 -1.55 -9.12
CA SER A 113 8.82 -0.24 -9.01
C SER A 113 10.33 -0.40 -8.74
N THR A 114 11.17 -0.22 -9.76
CA THR A 114 12.61 0.03 -9.58
C THR A 114 12.90 1.52 -9.56
N PRO A 115 13.91 1.95 -8.79
CA PRO A 115 13.71 3.15 -8.02
C PRO A 115 14.55 4.30 -8.58
N SER A 116 14.09 5.50 -8.29
CA SER A 116 14.54 6.74 -8.90
C SER A 116 15.17 7.60 -7.82
N ARG A 117 16.35 8.17 -8.12
CA ARG A 117 17.02 9.17 -7.26
C ARG A 117 16.24 10.48 -7.09
N ARG A 118 15.09 10.61 -7.75
CA ARG A 118 14.16 11.73 -7.65
C ARG A 118 12.81 11.24 -7.17
N TRP A 119 12.19 12.02 -6.30
CA TRP A 119 10.82 11.79 -5.83
C TRP A 119 9.89 11.59 -7.03
N SER A 120 9.01 10.59 -6.96
CA SER A 120 8.20 10.14 -8.10
C SER A 120 6.99 11.03 -8.41
N GLY A 121 6.86 12.18 -7.74
CA GLY A 121 5.69 13.05 -7.83
C GLY A 121 4.39 12.38 -7.36
N SER A 122 4.51 11.23 -6.69
CA SER A 122 3.38 10.38 -6.32
C SER A 122 3.56 9.79 -4.93
N MET A 123 2.46 9.74 -4.19
CA MET A 123 2.35 9.22 -2.84
C MET A 123 1.54 7.94 -2.87
N GLY A 124 2.00 6.89 -2.20
CA GLY A 124 1.22 5.66 -2.13
C GLY A 124 -0.05 5.84 -1.29
N GLN A 125 -1.06 5.00 -1.51
CA GLN A 125 -2.35 5.06 -0.82
C GLN A 125 -2.75 3.66 -0.36
N TYR A 126 -3.26 3.51 0.86
CA TYR A 126 -3.84 2.26 1.35
C TYR A 126 -4.98 2.58 2.32
N ASN A 127 -6.14 1.96 2.13
CA ASN A 127 -7.31 2.19 2.96
C ASN A 127 -7.80 0.88 3.59
N MET A 128 -7.90 0.88 4.92
CA MET A 128 -8.20 -0.31 5.70
C MET A 128 -9.67 -0.75 5.58
N LEU A 129 -10.62 0.18 5.51
CA LEU A 129 -12.04 -0.15 5.33
C LEU A 129 -12.31 -0.69 3.91
N HIS A 130 -11.62 -0.15 2.90
CA HIS A 130 -11.64 -0.67 1.54
C HIS A 130 -11.12 -2.12 1.49
N PHE A 131 -10.00 -2.40 2.16
CA PHE A 131 -9.47 -3.75 2.29
C PHE A 131 -10.48 -4.72 2.94
N CYS A 132 -11.05 -4.34 4.08
CA CYS A 132 -11.94 -5.21 4.85
C CYS A 132 -13.27 -5.48 4.13
N SER A 133 -13.87 -4.45 3.52
CA SER A 133 -15.12 -4.59 2.77
C SER A 133 -14.98 -5.51 1.54
N ARG A 134 -13.80 -5.52 0.90
CA ARG A 134 -13.50 -6.38 -0.26
C ARG A 134 -13.11 -7.80 0.12
N ARG A 135 -12.32 -8.02 1.18
CA ARG A 135 -11.92 -9.36 1.65
C ARG A 135 -13.11 -10.26 2.01
N GLY A 136 -14.23 -9.67 2.44
CA GLY A 136 -15.47 -10.39 2.68
C GLY A 136 -16.24 -10.85 1.42
N THR A 137 -15.73 -10.60 0.21
CA THR A 137 -16.48 -10.79 -1.04
C THR A 137 -15.73 -11.61 -2.11
N SER A 138 -14.41 -11.74 -2.06
CA SER A 138 -13.61 -12.34 -3.15
C SER A 138 -12.75 -13.54 -2.70
N CYS A 139 -12.95 -14.71 -3.31
CA CYS A 139 -11.99 -15.82 -3.27
C CYS A 139 -10.82 -15.52 -4.22
N ASN A 140 -9.64 -15.13 -3.71
CA ASN A 140 -8.50 -14.73 -4.54
C ASN A 140 -7.60 -15.91 -4.97
N LEU A 141 -7.63 -16.33 -6.25
CA LEU A 141 -6.75 -17.39 -6.79
C LEU A 141 -5.27 -16.98 -6.71
N LEU A 142 -4.96 -15.70 -6.99
CA LEU A 142 -3.63 -15.12 -6.83
C LEU A 142 -3.23 -14.97 -5.35
N GLY A 143 -4.19 -14.75 -4.46
CA GLY A 143 -3.99 -14.78 -3.01
C GLY A 143 -3.65 -16.18 -2.51
N PHE A 144 -4.30 -17.22 -3.06
CA PHE A 144 -4.00 -18.62 -2.79
C PHE A 144 -2.60 -19.03 -3.28
N LEU A 145 -2.20 -18.60 -4.48
CA LEU A 145 -0.83 -18.80 -4.98
C LEU A 145 0.20 -18.04 -4.14
N ALA A 146 -0.11 -16.81 -3.73
CA ALA A 146 0.74 -16.05 -2.81
C ALA A 146 0.85 -16.74 -1.44
N LYS A 147 -0.23 -17.38 -0.95
CA LYS A 147 -0.24 -18.21 0.26
C LYS A 147 0.65 -19.44 0.16
N MET A 148 0.63 -20.13 -0.99
CA MET A 148 1.56 -21.25 -1.24
C MET A 148 3.03 -20.84 -1.22
N VAL A 149 3.33 -19.58 -1.56
CA VAL A 149 4.70 -19.03 -1.58
C VAL A 149 5.02 -18.21 -0.31
N GLY A 150 4.10 -18.12 0.65
CA GLY A 150 4.28 -17.33 1.89
C GLY A 150 4.34 -15.82 1.68
N LEU A 151 3.80 -15.31 0.56
CA LEU A 151 3.76 -13.90 0.18
C LEU A 151 2.33 -13.32 0.18
N GLU A 152 1.36 -14.02 0.77
CA GLU A 152 -0.07 -13.64 0.82
C GLU A 152 -0.25 -12.18 1.29
N ASP A 153 0.32 -11.83 2.44
CA ASP A 153 0.24 -10.48 3.02
C ASP A 153 0.81 -9.39 2.08
N ARG A 154 1.86 -9.70 1.32
CA ARG A 154 2.52 -8.75 0.41
C ARG A 154 1.74 -8.57 -0.89
N TRP A 155 1.10 -9.62 -1.37
CA TRP A 155 0.26 -9.59 -2.58
C TRP A 155 -1.04 -8.84 -2.31
N GLU A 156 -1.75 -9.20 -1.23
CA GLU A 156 -2.98 -8.53 -0.83
C GLU A 156 -2.74 -7.03 -0.63
N MET A 157 -1.70 -6.66 0.12
CA MET A 157 -1.29 -5.26 0.31
C MET A 157 -1.02 -4.52 -1.01
N PHE A 158 -0.32 -5.15 -1.96
CA PHE A 158 -0.02 -4.53 -3.24
C PHE A 158 -1.30 -4.27 -4.05
N HIS A 159 -2.20 -5.25 -4.10
CA HIS A 159 -3.46 -5.18 -4.85
C HIS A 159 -4.38 -4.05 -4.37
N TYR A 160 -4.45 -3.81 -3.05
CA TYR A 160 -5.29 -2.76 -2.45
C TYR A 160 -4.58 -1.41 -2.27
N SER A 161 -3.37 -1.24 -2.83
CA SER A 161 -2.62 0.00 -2.73
C SER A 161 -2.73 0.85 -4.00
N GLY A 162 -2.92 2.16 -3.84
CA GLY A 162 -2.99 3.18 -4.89
C GLY A 162 -1.77 4.10 -4.94
N THR A 163 -1.75 5.02 -5.91
CA THR A 163 -0.84 6.18 -5.91
C THR A 163 -1.65 7.43 -6.22
N LEU A 164 -1.39 8.51 -5.50
CA LEU A 164 -1.92 9.84 -5.72
C LEU A 164 -0.80 10.74 -6.24
N GLU A 165 -1.04 11.52 -7.29
CA GLU A 165 -0.08 12.53 -7.74
C GLU A 165 -0.10 13.72 -6.78
N VAL A 166 1.08 14.22 -6.39
CA VAL A 166 1.20 15.35 -5.48
C VAL A 166 1.73 16.54 -6.27
N PRO A 167 1.00 17.68 -6.31
CA PRO A 167 1.45 18.87 -7.01
C PRO A 167 2.77 19.40 -6.41
N ASN A 168 3.69 19.77 -7.28
CA ASN A 168 5.02 20.23 -6.88
C ASN A 168 4.92 21.65 -6.29
N LYS A 169 5.17 21.80 -4.98
CA LYS A 169 5.36 23.10 -4.31
C LYS A 169 6.78 23.20 -3.81
N ASP A 170 7.42 24.35 -4.04
CA ASP A 170 8.81 24.61 -3.70
C ASP A 170 9.03 24.71 -2.18
N GLU A 171 10.19 24.19 -1.75
CA GLU A 171 10.85 24.26 -0.44
C GLU A 171 9.98 24.18 0.83
N VAL A 172 9.95 22.99 1.44
CA VAL A 172 9.66 22.83 2.87
C VAL A 172 10.96 22.52 3.61
N ASN A 173 11.60 23.55 4.16
CA ASN A 173 12.75 23.41 5.05
C ASN A 173 12.29 23.22 6.50
N THR A 174 12.08 21.97 6.90
CA THR A 174 11.93 21.61 8.34
C THR A 174 13.11 20.75 8.78
N LEU A 175 14.29 21.37 8.90
CA LEU A 175 15.52 20.79 9.45
C LEU A 175 15.64 21.08 10.97
N GLY A 176 14.51 21.13 11.67
CA GLY A 176 14.47 21.24 13.13
C GLY A 176 14.22 19.88 13.77
N VAL A 177 14.98 19.54 14.82
CA VAL A 177 14.67 18.38 15.65
C VAL A 177 13.41 18.69 16.46
N ILE A 178 12.25 18.24 15.98
CA ILE A 178 11.00 18.35 16.73
C ILE A 178 11.05 17.38 17.92
N ARG A 179 11.01 17.95 19.13
CA ARG A 179 11.06 17.20 20.40
C ARG A 179 9.67 16.75 20.91
N LYS A 180 8.59 17.23 20.28
CA LYS A 180 7.21 16.94 20.68
C LYS A 180 6.79 15.52 20.29
N ASN A 181 5.82 14.97 21.01
CA ASN A 181 5.15 13.72 20.65
C ASN A 181 4.15 13.94 19.50
N TRP A 182 3.72 12.85 18.86
CA TRP A 182 2.78 12.91 17.74
C TRP A 182 1.40 13.40 18.20
N GLY A 183 0.78 14.27 17.40
CA GLY A 183 -0.53 14.87 17.69
C GLY A 183 -0.52 15.96 18.78
N GLU A 184 0.57 16.10 19.53
CA GLU A 184 0.68 17.05 20.64
C GLU A 184 0.62 18.52 20.15
N GLN A 185 1.14 18.80 18.96
CA GLN A 185 1.11 20.15 18.41
C GLN A 185 -0.32 20.53 17.98
N THR A 186 -1.03 19.60 17.37
CA THR A 186 -2.44 19.79 16.99
C THR A 186 -3.31 19.97 18.24
N LEU A 187 -3.19 19.11 19.25
CA LEU A 187 -4.01 19.23 20.47
C LEU A 187 -3.75 20.56 21.22
N LYS A 188 -2.51 21.06 21.22
CA LYS A 188 -2.19 22.40 21.77
C LYS A 188 -2.85 23.54 21.01
N HIS A 189 -3.04 23.39 19.70
CA HIS A 189 -3.77 24.35 18.88
C HIS A 189 -5.28 24.27 19.20
N TRP A 190 -5.81 23.06 19.31
CA TRP A 190 -7.21 22.76 19.62
C TRP A 190 -7.43 22.47 21.11
N LYS A 191 -7.17 23.45 21.98
CA LYS A 191 -7.06 23.30 23.45
C LYS A 191 -8.22 22.58 24.14
N ASP A 192 -9.46 22.75 23.66
CA ASP A 192 -10.62 22.08 24.28
C ASP A 192 -10.68 20.59 23.94
N LEU A 193 -10.02 20.17 22.85
CA LEU A 193 -9.84 18.76 22.50
C LEU A 193 -8.67 18.12 23.25
N ASP A 194 -7.67 18.86 23.70
CA ASP A 194 -6.56 18.34 24.53
C ASP A 194 -7.06 17.71 25.84
N GLN A 195 -8.17 18.22 26.38
CA GLN A 195 -8.79 17.68 27.60
C GLN A 195 -9.60 16.40 27.37
N VAL A 196 -10.02 16.13 26.13
CA VAL A 196 -10.94 15.03 25.79
C VAL A 196 -10.23 13.93 25.00
N ILE A 197 -9.34 14.31 24.08
CA ILE A 197 -8.48 13.40 23.33
C ILE A 197 -7.29 13.03 24.21
N THR A 198 -7.48 12.00 25.02
CA THR A 198 -6.43 11.48 25.92
C THR A 198 -5.46 10.54 25.19
N GLU A 199 -4.44 10.06 25.92
CA GLU A 199 -3.47 9.06 25.43
C GLU A 199 -4.12 7.82 24.81
N GLN A 200 -5.37 7.49 25.20
CA GLN A 200 -6.10 6.34 24.63
C GLN A 200 -6.38 6.48 23.13
N TYR A 201 -6.59 7.71 22.63
CA TYR A 201 -6.87 7.97 21.22
C TYR A 201 -5.61 8.30 20.40
N LEU A 202 -4.55 8.77 21.07
CA LEU A 202 -3.22 8.91 20.47
C LEU A 202 -2.47 7.58 20.43
N GLY A 203 -2.86 6.61 21.24
CA GLY A 203 -2.18 5.34 21.39
C GLY A 203 -0.85 5.45 22.14
N ALA A 204 -0.40 4.33 22.71
CA ALA A 204 0.90 4.25 23.37
C ALA A 204 2.07 4.29 22.36
N GLU A 205 1.79 3.91 21.12
CA GLU A 205 2.72 3.94 19.99
C GLU A 205 2.09 4.61 18.77
N LEU A 206 2.90 5.24 17.92
CA LEU A 206 2.43 5.91 16.70
C LEU A 206 1.62 4.97 15.79
N GLN A 207 1.97 3.69 15.75
CA GLN A 207 1.29 2.67 14.97
C GLN A 207 -0.18 2.53 15.40
N GLU A 208 -0.45 2.61 16.70
CA GLU A 208 -1.78 2.60 17.26
C GLU A 208 -2.54 3.89 16.90
N CYS A 209 -1.89 5.05 17.03
CA CYS A 209 -2.41 6.34 16.56
C CYS A 209 -2.91 6.24 15.11
N ILE A 210 -2.04 5.74 14.22
CA ILE A 210 -2.33 5.63 12.79
C ILE A 210 -3.58 4.78 12.55
N ILE A 211 -3.71 3.64 13.24
CA ILE A 211 -4.88 2.75 13.07
C ILE A 211 -6.16 3.44 13.56
N ILE A 212 -6.13 4.01 14.77
CA ILE A 212 -7.31 4.66 15.39
C ILE A 212 -7.77 5.84 14.53
N TRP A 213 -6.85 6.76 14.22
CA TRP A 213 -7.16 7.96 13.46
C TRP A 213 -7.52 7.65 12.01
N HIS A 214 -6.95 6.61 11.39
CA HIS A 214 -7.31 6.23 10.02
C HIS A 214 -8.76 5.76 9.93
N ILE A 215 -9.17 4.86 10.83
CA ILE A 215 -10.56 4.41 10.90
C ILE A 215 -11.46 5.60 11.23
N ALA A 216 -11.13 6.41 12.24
CA ALA A 216 -11.95 7.56 12.63
C ALA A 216 -12.10 8.59 11.50
N THR A 217 -11.04 8.88 10.76
CA THR A 217 -11.07 9.79 9.60
C THR A 217 -12.06 9.29 8.56
N GLU A 218 -12.05 8.00 8.24
CA GLU A 218 -12.99 7.41 7.27
C GLU A 218 -14.44 7.49 7.76
N LEU A 219 -14.69 7.24 9.05
CA LEU A 219 -16.03 7.35 9.64
C LEU A 219 -16.55 8.79 9.59
N VAL A 220 -15.72 9.77 9.98
CA VAL A 220 -16.07 11.20 9.95
C VAL A 220 -16.33 11.65 8.52
N VAL A 221 -15.50 11.24 7.55
CA VAL A 221 -15.70 11.53 6.13
C VAL A 221 -17.08 11.08 5.64
N VAL A 222 -17.53 9.89 6.04
CA VAL A 222 -18.81 9.33 5.56
C VAL A 222 -20.01 10.06 6.18
N ARG A 223 -19.90 10.44 7.47
CA ARG A 223 -21.05 10.94 8.25
C ARG A 223 -21.14 12.46 8.35
N SER A 224 -20.02 13.16 8.25
CA SER A 224 -19.94 14.61 8.39
C SER A 224 -20.75 15.30 7.30
N SER A 225 -21.53 16.30 7.70
CA SER A 225 -22.25 17.16 6.75
C SER A 225 -21.27 18.00 5.93
N ARG A 226 -20.18 18.45 6.57
CA ARG A 226 -19.11 19.27 5.97
C ARG A 226 -18.31 18.54 4.91
N ALA A 227 -18.28 17.20 4.93
CA ALA A 227 -17.57 16.42 3.91
C ALA A 227 -18.17 16.60 2.50
N LYS A 228 -19.42 17.09 2.41
CA LYS A 228 -20.15 17.36 1.17
C LYS A 228 -20.08 18.83 0.76
N ASP A 229 -19.55 19.70 1.62
CA ASP A 229 -19.42 21.12 1.33
C ASP A 229 -18.27 21.32 0.34
N HIS A 230 -18.51 22.16 -0.68
CA HIS A 230 -17.52 22.41 -1.74
C HIS A 230 -16.27 23.13 -1.21
N ASP A 231 -16.43 23.90 -0.13
CA ASP A 231 -15.37 24.69 0.50
C ASP A 231 -14.43 23.84 1.36
N ALA A 232 -14.93 22.73 1.94
CA ALA A 232 -14.14 21.80 2.76
C ALA A 232 -13.54 20.63 1.95
N ALA A 233 -13.87 20.56 0.65
CA ALA A 233 -13.36 19.53 -0.25
C ALA A 233 -11.83 19.39 -0.25
N PRO A 234 -11.01 20.47 -0.30
CA PRO A 234 -9.56 20.32 -0.33
C PRO A 234 -9.00 19.75 0.99
N GLU A 235 -9.53 20.15 2.15
CA GLU A 235 -9.11 19.61 3.45
C GLU A 235 -9.51 18.15 3.60
N VAL A 236 -10.73 17.79 3.17
CA VAL A 236 -11.22 16.41 3.18
C VAL A 236 -10.32 15.52 2.33
N GLU A 237 -10.00 15.95 1.12
CA GLU A 237 -9.13 15.20 0.21
C GLU A 237 -7.69 15.09 0.75
N ALA A 238 -7.13 16.17 1.27
CA ALA A 238 -5.80 16.19 1.86
C ALA A 238 -5.72 15.29 3.11
N ALA A 239 -6.70 15.38 4.01
CA ALA A 239 -6.79 14.54 5.20
C ALA A 239 -6.88 13.06 4.83
N ARG A 240 -7.74 12.70 3.87
CA ARG A 240 -7.88 11.32 3.39
C ARG A 240 -6.59 10.83 2.72
N ALA A 241 -5.95 11.67 1.92
CA ALA A 241 -4.70 11.34 1.24
C ALA A 241 -3.56 11.05 2.24
N LEU A 242 -3.39 11.90 3.26
CA LEU A 242 -2.38 11.69 4.30
C LEU A 242 -2.69 10.49 5.18
N SER A 243 -3.97 10.31 5.56
CA SER A 243 -4.42 9.15 6.32
C SER A 243 -4.10 7.83 5.60
N ASN A 244 -4.49 7.73 4.32
CA ASN A 244 -4.20 6.56 3.48
C ASN A 244 -2.70 6.32 3.30
N TYR A 245 -1.90 7.39 3.23
CA TYR A 245 -0.45 7.27 3.11
C TYR A 245 0.20 6.79 4.40
N MET A 246 -0.18 7.34 5.55
CA MET A 246 0.33 6.90 6.86
C MET A 246 -0.04 5.45 7.13
N MET A 247 -1.26 5.04 6.76
CA MET A 247 -1.68 3.64 6.83
C MET A 247 -0.84 2.75 5.90
N LEU A 248 -0.55 3.20 4.67
CA LEU A 248 0.38 2.49 3.77
C LEU A 248 1.78 2.36 4.38
N LEU A 249 2.30 3.41 5.02
CA LEU A 249 3.61 3.34 5.67
C LEU A 249 3.60 2.26 6.75
N LEU A 250 2.55 2.20 7.56
CA LEU A 250 2.41 1.17 8.60
C LEU A 250 2.45 -0.24 8.03
N VAL A 251 1.69 -0.51 6.96
CA VAL A 251 1.55 -1.86 6.40
C VAL A 251 2.73 -2.26 5.50
N SER A 252 3.14 -1.35 4.60
CA SER A 252 4.10 -1.65 3.54
C SER A 252 5.53 -1.24 3.86
N ARG A 253 5.72 -0.28 4.76
CA ARG A 253 7.03 0.34 5.03
C ARG A 253 7.21 0.63 6.52
N PRO A 254 7.02 -0.35 7.42
CA PRO A 254 7.11 -0.12 8.85
C PRO A 254 8.49 0.44 9.26
N ASP A 255 9.54 0.13 8.51
CA ASP A 255 10.90 0.69 8.71
C ASP A 255 10.98 2.23 8.54
N MET A 256 9.97 2.85 7.93
CA MET A 256 9.85 4.31 7.79
C MET A 256 9.12 4.97 8.96
N LEU A 257 8.51 4.18 9.86
CA LEU A 257 7.88 4.67 11.07
C LEU A 257 8.81 4.45 12.27
N PRO A 258 8.84 5.37 13.24
CA PRO A 258 9.53 5.16 14.50
C PRO A 258 8.86 4.04 15.32
N GLY A 259 9.66 3.33 16.14
CA GLY A 259 9.18 2.26 17.02
C GLY A 259 9.30 0.86 16.41
N LEU A 260 8.75 -0.14 17.11
CA LEU A 260 8.78 -1.52 16.66
C LEU A 260 7.63 -1.77 15.66
N PRO A 261 7.85 -2.53 14.57
CA PRO A 261 6.78 -2.91 13.66
C PRO A 261 5.67 -3.70 14.38
N GLN A 262 4.53 -3.06 14.64
CA GLN A 262 3.39 -3.67 15.33
C GLN A 262 2.42 -4.39 14.36
N ASN A 263 2.94 -5.28 13.52
CA ASN A 263 2.14 -6.02 12.53
C ASN A 263 0.96 -6.78 13.16
N ARG A 264 1.12 -7.27 14.40
CA ARG A 264 0.06 -7.97 15.13
C ARG A 264 -1.12 -7.06 15.49
N LEU A 265 -0.88 -5.78 15.80
CA LEU A 265 -1.98 -4.85 16.10
C LEU A 265 -2.83 -4.59 14.86
N TYR A 266 -2.17 -4.30 13.75
CA TYR A 266 -2.84 -4.14 12.46
C TYR A 266 -3.64 -5.39 12.06
N GLN A 267 -3.05 -6.58 12.16
CA GLN A 267 -3.75 -7.83 11.87
C GLN A 267 -4.98 -8.05 12.75
N ARG A 268 -4.89 -7.74 14.05
CA ARG A 268 -6.04 -7.82 14.97
C ARG A 268 -7.16 -6.85 14.57
N SER A 269 -6.81 -5.60 14.27
CA SER A 269 -7.79 -4.60 13.83
C SER A 269 -8.46 -5.00 12.51
N ILE A 270 -7.71 -5.58 11.56
CA ILE A 270 -8.29 -6.13 10.33
C ILE A 270 -9.25 -7.26 10.63
N ASN A 271 -8.83 -8.25 11.43
CA ASN A 271 -9.67 -9.41 11.72
C ASN A 271 -10.97 -8.99 12.39
N HIS A 272 -10.91 -8.00 13.29
CA HIS A 272 -12.07 -7.41 13.93
C HIS A 272 -13.01 -6.72 12.93
N LEU A 273 -12.48 -5.86 12.04
CA LEU A 273 -13.29 -5.20 11.01
C LEU A 273 -13.90 -6.18 9.99
N VAL A 274 -13.15 -7.22 9.61
CA VAL A 274 -13.64 -8.28 8.71
C VAL A 274 -14.75 -9.09 9.38
N GLN A 275 -14.63 -9.36 10.67
CA GLN A 275 -15.67 -10.06 11.43
C GLN A 275 -16.96 -9.22 11.48
N ILE A 276 -16.86 -7.96 11.89
CA ILE A 276 -17.98 -7.01 11.89
C ILE A 276 -18.65 -6.95 10.51
N TRP A 277 -17.87 -6.85 9.44
CA TRP A 277 -18.41 -6.80 8.09
C TRP A 277 -19.12 -8.08 7.65
N ARG A 278 -18.66 -9.24 8.12
CA ARG A 278 -19.32 -10.52 7.83
C ARG A 278 -20.66 -10.62 8.55
N GLU A 279 -20.71 -10.21 9.82
CA GLU A 279 -21.93 -10.18 10.62
C GLU A 279 -22.96 -9.24 9.97
N ALA A 280 -22.56 -8.01 9.61
CA ALA A 280 -23.40 -7.05 8.89
C ALA A 280 -23.94 -7.55 7.54
N LYS A 281 -23.23 -8.48 6.88
CA LYS A 281 -23.67 -9.09 5.61
C LYS A 281 -24.64 -10.24 5.80
N VAL A 282 -24.57 -10.97 6.90
CA VAL A 282 -25.49 -12.09 7.21
C VAL A 282 -26.93 -11.57 7.39
N GLU A 283 -27.07 -10.31 7.79
CA GLU A 283 -28.37 -9.66 7.98
C GLU A 283 -28.95 -9.00 6.71
N ASP A 284 -28.23 -9.01 5.57
CA ASP A 284 -28.75 -8.46 4.31
C ASP A 284 -29.50 -9.54 3.49
N PRO A 285 -30.85 -9.51 3.42
CA PRO A 285 -31.64 -10.54 2.77
C PRO A 285 -31.54 -10.55 1.23
N THR A 286 -30.78 -9.63 0.63
CA THR A 286 -30.70 -9.48 -0.84
C THR A 286 -29.49 -10.15 -1.49
N HIS A 287 -28.66 -10.88 -0.73
CA HIS A 287 -27.42 -11.43 -1.28
C HIS A 287 -27.65 -12.66 -2.20
N ARG A 288 -27.52 -12.43 -3.51
CA ARG A 288 -27.27 -13.49 -4.50
C ARG A 288 -25.94 -14.18 -4.21
N HIS A 289 -25.96 -15.51 -4.25
CA HIS A 289 -24.77 -16.36 -4.11
C HIS A 289 -23.69 -16.01 -5.15
N PRO A 290 -22.38 -16.09 -4.80
CA PRO A 290 -21.25 -15.85 -5.69
C PRO A 290 -20.99 -17.04 -6.64
N GLY A 291 -22.05 -17.55 -7.28
CA GLY A 291 -22.02 -18.81 -8.03
C GLY A 291 -21.91 -18.69 -9.56
N GLU A 292 -22.25 -17.56 -10.18
CA GLU A 292 -22.66 -17.65 -11.59
C GLU A 292 -21.69 -17.18 -12.67
N ASN A 293 -20.51 -16.62 -12.39
CA ASN A 293 -19.57 -16.30 -13.47
C ASN A 293 -18.10 -16.38 -13.06
N VAL A 294 -17.49 -17.56 -13.25
CA VAL A 294 -16.04 -17.80 -13.13
C VAL A 294 -15.24 -16.78 -13.95
N TRP A 295 -15.77 -16.30 -15.08
CA TRP A 295 -15.13 -15.27 -15.90
C TRP A 295 -15.11 -13.88 -15.26
N ILE A 296 -16.19 -13.47 -14.56
CA ILE A 296 -16.22 -12.22 -13.79
C ILE A 296 -15.30 -12.35 -12.57
N MET A 297 -15.31 -13.51 -11.91
CA MET A 297 -14.40 -13.82 -10.81
C MET A 297 -12.94 -13.76 -11.26
N LEU A 298 -12.60 -14.26 -12.46
CA LEU A 298 -11.25 -14.16 -13.03
C LEU A 298 -10.90 -12.72 -13.41
N MET A 299 -11.81 -11.96 -14.04
CA MET A 299 -11.58 -10.57 -14.40
C MET A 299 -11.39 -9.65 -13.17
N GLU A 300 -12.07 -9.92 -12.06
CA GLU A 300 -11.83 -9.22 -10.79
C GLU A 300 -10.42 -9.49 -10.21
N GLN A 301 -9.79 -10.62 -10.55
CA GLN A 301 -8.44 -11.00 -10.09
C GLN A 301 -7.34 -10.36 -10.94
N PHE A 302 -7.64 -10.12 -12.22
CA PHE A 302 -6.73 -9.48 -13.17
C PHE A 302 -6.87 -7.96 -13.20
N ARG A 303 -7.77 -7.36 -12.40
CA ARG A 303 -7.68 -5.94 -12.05
C ARG A 303 -6.42 -5.77 -11.19
N LEU A 304 -5.28 -5.59 -11.86
CA LEU A 304 -3.93 -5.52 -11.30
C LEU A 304 -3.76 -4.52 -10.14
N ARG A 305 -4.73 -3.62 -9.93
CA ARG A 305 -4.72 -2.63 -8.86
C ARG A 305 -6.13 -2.15 -8.55
N ASP A 306 -6.53 -2.22 -7.29
CA ASP A 306 -7.77 -1.63 -6.80
C ASP A 306 -7.42 -0.41 -5.94
N ASN A 307 -7.44 0.76 -6.57
CA ASN A 307 -7.05 2.01 -5.93
C ASN A 307 -8.09 2.38 -4.86
N PRO A 308 -7.71 2.64 -3.60
CA PRO A 308 -8.65 3.05 -2.54
C PRO A 308 -9.37 4.38 -2.84
N ASN A 309 -8.89 5.15 -3.81
CA ASN A 309 -9.54 6.37 -4.29
C ASN A 309 -10.49 6.12 -5.49
N SER A 310 -10.70 4.86 -5.89
CA SER A 310 -11.68 4.49 -6.92
C SER A 310 -13.11 4.61 -6.40
N ASP A 311 -14.01 5.18 -7.20
CA ASP A 311 -15.43 5.27 -6.86
C ASP A 311 -16.16 3.92 -6.92
N SER A 312 -15.56 2.90 -7.53
CA SER A 312 -16.21 1.60 -7.76
C SER A 312 -16.65 0.86 -6.50
N TRP A 313 -15.98 1.09 -5.36
CA TRP A 313 -16.24 0.40 -4.10
C TRP A 313 -16.58 1.35 -2.95
N ARG A 314 -16.83 2.62 -3.29
CA ARG A 314 -17.28 3.64 -2.35
C ARG A 314 -18.54 3.21 -1.59
N PRO A 315 -19.59 2.62 -2.22
CA PRO A 315 -20.82 2.25 -1.51
C PRO A 315 -20.63 1.19 -0.42
N GLN A 316 -19.79 0.17 -0.65
CA GLN A 316 -19.54 -0.89 0.33
C GLN A 316 -18.71 -0.38 1.49
N ARG A 317 -17.74 0.51 1.23
CA ARG A 317 -16.97 1.18 2.28
C ARG A 317 -17.86 2.08 3.13
N GLU A 318 -18.73 2.86 2.49
CA GLU A 318 -19.70 3.72 3.17
C GLU A 318 -20.68 2.88 4.01
N LYS A 319 -21.18 1.77 3.48
CA LYS A 319 -22.05 0.83 4.23
C LYS A 319 -21.36 0.30 5.49
N LEU A 320 -20.09 -0.14 5.39
CA LEU A 320 -19.32 -0.57 6.56
C LEU A 320 -19.12 0.58 7.56
N ALA A 321 -18.82 1.79 7.09
CA ALA A 321 -18.67 2.95 7.96
C ALA A 321 -19.96 3.33 8.69
N CYS A 322 -21.11 3.32 8.00
CA CYS A 322 -22.41 3.53 8.63
C CYS A 322 -22.71 2.47 9.69
N TYR A 323 -22.50 1.19 9.37
CA TYR A 323 -22.69 0.08 10.32
C TYR A 323 -21.86 0.26 11.60
N LEU A 324 -20.59 0.66 11.46
CA LEU A 324 -19.69 0.93 12.61
C LEU A 324 -20.15 2.11 13.49
N LEU A 325 -20.88 3.07 12.93
CA LEU A 325 -21.36 4.25 13.66
C LEU A 325 -22.73 4.04 14.30
N ASP A 326 -23.63 3.35 13.59
CA ASP A 326 -25.05 3.27 13.91
C ASP A 326 -25.40 2.10 14.85
N GLU A 327 -24.64 0.99 14.84
CA GLU A 327 -24.91 -0.14 15.74
C GLU A 327 -24.13 -0.10 17.06
N GLU A 328 -24.79 -0.53 18.15
CA GLU A 328 -24.13 -0.92 19.39
C GLU A 328 -23.46 -2.28 19.18
N ILE A 329 -22.20 -2.25 18.73
CA ILE A 329 -21.42 -3.46 18.43
C ILE A 329 -21.32 -4.32 19.72
N PRO A 330 -21.97 -5.50 19.80
CA PRO A 330 -22.12 -6.26 21.06
C PRO A 330 -20.79 -6.84 21.60
N TYR A 331 -19.76 -6.86 20.76
CA TYR A 331 -18.46 -7.50 21.03
C TYR A 331 -17.27 -6.55 20.89
N ALA A 332 -17.48 -5.23 21.02
CA ALA A 332 -16.36 -4.34 21.26
C ALA A 332 -15.75 -4.73 22.62
N HIS A 333 -14.78 -5.66 22.63
CA HIS A 333 -13.84 -5.71 23.73
C HIS A 333 -13.37 -4.26 23.91
N GLU A 334 -13.57 -3.72 25.12
CA GLU A 334 -13.31 -2.35 25.58
C GLU A 334 -11.86 -1.85 25.32
N THR A 335 -11.06 -2.68 24.64
CA THR A 335 -9.63 -2.53 24.33
C THR A 335 -9.31 -2.66 22.84
N SER A 336 -10.31 -2.83 21.96
CA SER A 336 -10.07 -2.87 20.51
C SER A 336 -9.85 -1.46 19.95
N ARG A 337 -8.88 -1.32 19.03
CA ARG A 337 -8.56 -0.01 18.41
C ARG A 337 -9.71 0.49 17.53
N THR A 338 -10.50 -0.45 17.03
CA THR A 338 -11.75 -0.16 16.33
C THR A 338 -12.75 0.54 17.24
N SER A 339 -12.89 0.12 18.51
CA SER A 339 -13.74 0.80 19.49
C SER A 339 -13.26 2.23 19.72
N TYR A 340 -11.97 2.43 20.02
CA TYR A 340 -11.40 3.76 20.21
C TYR A 340 -11.58 4.66 18.97
N ALA A 341 -11.48 4.08 17.77
CA ALA A 341 -11.72 4.83 16.53
C ALA A 341 -13.18 5.24 16.35
N ILE A 342 -14.14 4.37 16.70
CA ILE A 342 -15.57 4.68 16.66
C ILE A 342 -15.89 5.77 17.68
N ASP A 343 -15.38 5.64 18.90
CA ASP A 343 -15.60 6.63 19.98
C ASP A 343 -15.01 7.99 19.60
N LEU A 344 -13.79 8.00 19.03
CA LEU A 344 -13.16 9.21 18.52
C LEU A 344 -13.99 9.83 17.39
N ALA A 345 -14.47 9.04 16.44
CA ALA A 345 -15.31 9.55 15.35
C ALA A 345 -16.63 10.15 15.87
N LYS A 346 -17.31 9.45 16.80
CA LYS A 346 -18.53 9.94 17.46
C LYS A 346 -18.28 11.23 18.22
N LEU A 347 -17.16 11.34 18.93
CA LEU A 347 -16.74 12.55 19.62
C LEU A 347 -16.55 13.72 18.66
N LEU A 348 -15.83 13.52 17.56
CA LEU A 348 -15.55 14.58 16.57
C LEU A 348 -16.83 15.04 15.86
N LEU A 349 -17.70 14.11 15.48
CA LEU A 349 -19.00 14.41 14.88
C LEU A 349 -19.92 15.16 15.87
N LYS A 350 -19.90 14.78 17.14
CA LYS A 350 -20.62 15.52 18.19
C LYS A 350 -20.10 16.96 18.30
N LYS A 351 -18.78 17.15 18.33
CA LYS A 351 -18.17 18.49 18.36
C LYS A 351 -18.51 19.33 17.13
N GLU A 352 -18.55 18.71 15.94
CA GLU A 352 -19.03 19.35 14.72
C GLU A 352 -20.48 19.83 14.88
N SER A 353 -21.37 18.97 15.38
CA SER A 353 -22.78 19.32 15.59
C SER A 353 -23.00 20.42 16.64
N GLU A 354 -22.10 20.51 17.64
CA GLU A 354 -22.08 21.58 18.65
C GLU A 354 -21.58 22.92 18.08
N GLY A 355 -21.12 22.96 16.83
CA GLY A 355 -20.56 24.17 16.19
C GLY A 355 -19.16 24.52 16.69
N TYR A 356 -18.43 23.56 17.28
CA TYR A 356 -17.11 23.81 17.86
C TYR A 356 -16.08 24.27 16.82
N PHE A 357 -16.08 23.66 15.63
CA PHE A 357 -15.11 23.98 14.58
C PHE A 357 -15.44 25.29 13.85
N THR A 358 -16.71 25.69 13.83
CA THR A 358 -17.13 26.96 13.22
C THR A 358 -16.80 28.13 14.13
N ASN A 359 -15.60 28.70 13.96
CA ASN A 359 -15.19 29.87 14.73
C ASN A 359 -16.07 31.07 14.34
N LYS A 360 -16.72 31.74 15.31
CA LYS A 360 -17.58 32.93 15.05
C LYS A 360 -16.79 34.21 14.69
N ILE A 361 -15.46 34.15 14.75
CA ILE A 361 -14.57 35.32 14.69
C ILE A 361 -13.63 35.27 13.47
N ASP A 362 -13.30 34.08 12.94
CA ASP A 362 -12.48 33.94 11.74
C ASP A 362 -13.37 34.01 10.47
N PRO A 363 -12.96 34.75 9.43
CA PRO A 363 -13.71 34.83 8.17
C PRO A 363 -13.66 33.53 7.35
N ASP A 364 -12.80 32.57 7.73
CA ASP A 364 -12.68 31.26 7.10
C ASP A 364 -13.22 30.18 8.05
N PRO A 365 -14.36 29.54 7.74
CA PRO A 365 -14.97 28.57 8.64
C PRO A 365 -14.10 27.32 8.73
N HIS A 366 -13.34 27.18 9.81
CA HIS A 366 -12.65 25.93 10.11
C HIS A 366 -13.68 24.80 10.23
N CYS A 367 -13.42 23.67 9.60
CA CYS A 367 -14.25 22.48 9.72
C CYS A 367 -13.46 21.37 10.44
N VAL A 368 -14.15 20.31 10.86
CA VAL A 368 -13.53 19.15 11.51
C VAL A 368 -12.35 18.58 10.70
N PHE A 369 -12.39 18.71 9.36
CA PHE A 369 -11.34 18.20 8.47
C PHE A 369 -10.04 19.01 8.53
N GLN A 370 -10.08 20.29 8.89
CA GLN A 370 -8.85 21.05 9.10
C GLN A 370 -8.10 20.52 10.33
N MET A 371 -8.81 20.25 11.42
CA MET A 371 -8.20 19.65 12.62
C MET A 371 -7.63 18.26 12.30
N ILE A 372 -8.39 17.43 11.59
CA ILE A 372 -7.93 16.09 11.17
C ILE A 372 -6.69 16.21 10.25
N LEU A 373 -6.68 17.16 9.32
CA LEU A 373 -5.56 17.42 8.44
C LEU A 373 -4.31 17.83 9.24
N GLU A 374 -4.46 18.77 10.18
CA GLU A 374 -3.36 19.18 11.07
C GLU A 374 -2.83 18.00 11.89
N MET A 375 -3.71 17.13 12.39
CA MET A 375 -3.31 15.91 13.11
C MET A 375 -2.46 14.98 12.23
N TRP A 376 -2.87 14.77 10.98
CA TRP A 376 -2.09 13.96 10.04
C TRP A 376 -0.76 14.60 9.66
N ILE A 377 -0.71 15.93 9.52
CA ILE A 377 0.52 16.67 9.28
C ILE A 377 1.48 16.49 10.47
N ASP A 378 0.99 16.66 11.71
CA ASP A 378 1.81 16.48 12.92
C ASP A 378 2.37 15.05 13.01
N ASN A 379 1.51 14.04 12.80
CA ASN A 379 1.91 12.64 12.77
C ASN A 379 2.95 12.33 11.68
N LEU A 380 2.77 12.89 10.48
CA LEU A 380 3.70 12.70 9.36
C LEU A 380 5.05 13.38 9.64
N VAL A 381 5.03 14.59 10.17
CA VAL A 381 6.23 15.36 10.55
C VAL A 381 7.00 14.63 11.66
N TYR A 382 6.30 14.10 12.66
CA TYR A 382 6.89 13.25 13.70
C TYR A 382 7.55 12.01 13.10
N ALA A 383 6.85 11.27 12.23
CA ALA A 383 7.37 10.08 11.57
C ALA A 383 8.59 10.39 10.70
N ALA A 384 8.55 11.46 9.91
CA ALA A 384 9.64 11.87 9.03
C ALA A 384 10.90 12.24 9.81
N ASN A 385 10.76 12.97 10.92
CA ASN A 385 11.89 13.38 11.76
C ASN A 385 12.56 12.22 12.49
N ARG A 386 11.81 11.17 12.83
CA ARG A 386 12.32 9.99 13.55
C ARG A 386 12.59 8.78 12.65
N CYS A 387 12.30 8.89 11.36
CA CYS A 387 12.65 7.88 10.38
C CYS A 387 14.18 7.78 10.25
N SER A 388 14.70 6.55 10.22
CA SER A 388 16.14 6.36 10.08
C SER A 388 16.61 6.86 8.70
N ARG A 389 17.75 7.57 8.67
CA ARG A 389 18.36 8.04 7.41
C ARG A 389 18.58 6.90 6.42
N GLU A 390 18.89 5.70 6.91
CA GLU A 390 19.06 4.50 6.09
C GLU A 390 17.74 4.01 5.47
N SER A 391 16.65 3.98 6.26
CA SER A 391 15.31 3.64 5.78
C SER A 391 14.84 4.62 4.71
N HIS A 392 15.06 5.92 4.94
CA HIS A 392 14.74 6.97 3.98
C HIS A 392 15.57 6.83 2.69
N ALA A 393 16.89 6.63 2.82
CA ALA A 393 17.80 6.46 1.68
C ALA A 393 17.51 5.19 0.85
N LYS A 394 17.07 4.09 1.47
CA LYS A 394 16.64 2.87 0.77
C LYS A 394 15.42 3.09 -0.12
N LYS A 395 14.67 4.18 0.04
CA LYS A 395 13.50 4.50 -0.79
C LYS A 395 13.78 5.52 -1.90
N LEU A 396 14.91 6.24 -1.82
CA LEU A 396 15.42 7.13 -2.86
C LEU A 396 16.31 6.41 -3.90
N ASN A 397 16.43 5.09 -3.84
CA ASN A 397 17.41 4.30 -4.58
C ASN A 397 16.77 3.27 -5.44
#